data_AF-A0A7Y4K213-F1
#
_entry.id   AF-A0A7Y4K213-F1
#
_cell.length_a   1.000
_cell.length_b   1.000
_cell.length_c   1.000
_cell.angle_alpha   90.00
_cell.angle_beta   90.00
_cell.angle_gamma   90.00
#
_symmetry.space_group_name_H-M   'P 1'
#
loop_
_entity.id
_entity.type
_entity.pdbx_description
1 polymer ?
#
loop_
_entity_poly.entity_id
_entity_poly.type
_entity_poly.pdbx_seq_one_letter_code
_entity_poly.pdbx_strand_id
1 'polypeptide(L)'
;PTLSMSLLGGIAQDAAATDLKLVVGFGGSHELMRQVQTRQQDLVLDFTPLPPHEGVDTESLLRMSFVVIAGPDSALAKAHPSRRSLDVKDLQGQRFVDWLRDDPYGGANSARFAAHGVSVTEVGRVESFLHLYELLRAYKACTIAPDVRPT
;
A
#
# COMPACT_ATOMS: atom_id res chain seq x y z
N PRO A 1 -7.74 -3.70 0.11
CA PRO A 1 -8.01 -2.84 -1.05
C PRO A 1 -6.77 -2.00 -1.35
N THR A 2 -6.34 -1.78 -2.60
CA THR A 2 -5.30 -0.77 -2.91
C THR A 2 -5.90 0.63 -2.73
N LEU A 3 -5.08 1.69 -2.62
CA LEU A 3 -5.63 3.07 -2.58
C LEU A 3 -6.36 3.42 -3.85
N SER A 4 -5.86 2.97 -5.00
CA SER A 4 -6.57 3.11 -6.27
C SER A 4 -7.97 2.50 -6.17
N MET A 5 -8.12 1.31 -5.57
CA MET A 5 -9.46 0.75 -5.31
C MET A 5 -10.26 1.49 -4.23
N SER A 6 -9.59 2.13 -3.26
CA SER A 6 -10.24 2.87 -2.17
C SER A 6 -10.80 4.22 -2.63
N LEU A 7 -10.11 4.88 -3.57
CA LEU A 7 -10.55 6.15 -4.18
C LEU A 7 -11.46 5.95 -5.39
N LEU A 8 -11.26 4.87 -6.16
CA LEU A 8 -12.00 4.62 -7.39
C LEU A 8 -13.51 4.56 -7.16
N GLY A 9 -13.96 4.04 -6.02
CA GLY A 9 -15.39 3.97 -5.71
C GLY A 9 -16.07 5.35 -5.74
N GLY A 10 -15.49 6.35 -5.08
CA GLY A 10 -16.01 7.71 -5.07
C GLY A 10 -15.89 8.38 -6.45
N ILE A 11 -14.72 8.28 -7.08
CA ILE A 11 -14.48 8.85 -8.42
C ILE A 11 -15.47 8.27 -9.45
N ALA A 12 -15.73 6.96 -9.41
CA ALA A 12 -16.67 6.31 -10.31
C ALA A 12 -18.11 6.76 -10.06
N GLN A 13 -18.51 6.98 -8.79
CA GLN A 13 -19.83 7.52 -8.46
C GLN A 13 -20.01 8.94 -9.00
N ASP A 14 -19.01 9.82 -8.80
CA ASP A 14 -19.06 11.20 -9.28
C ASP A 14 -19.05 11.28 -10.81
N ALA A 15 -18.23 10.46 -11.47
CA ALA A 15 -18.21 10.36 -12.93
C ALA A 15 -19.56 9.88 -13.47
N ALA A 16 -20.16 8.85 -12.85
CA ALA A 16 -21.48 8.36 -13.25
C ALA A 16 -22.58 9.41 -13.04
N ALA A 17 -22.53 10.18 -11.95
CA ALA A 17 -23.48 11.25 -11.67
C ALA A 17 -23.42 12.43 -12.67
N THR A 18 -22.30 12.57 -13.38
CA THR A 18 -22.04 13.65 -14.35
C THR A 18 -21.95 13.17 -15.79
N ASP A 19 -22.31 11.91 -16.07
CA ASP A 19 -22.27 11.25 -17.38
C ASP A 19 -20.87 11.27 -18.04
N LEU A 20 -19.83 11.19 -17.22
CA LEU A 20 -18.45 11.06 -17.66
C LEU A 20 -18.05 9.59 -17.84
N LYS A 21 -17.48 9.27 -19.01
CA LYS A 21 -16.88 7.95 -19.23
C LYS A 21 -15.53 7.87 -18.52
N LEU A 22 -15.42 6.97 -17.55
CA LEU A 22 -14.16 6.67 -16.88
C LEU A 22 -13.46 5.46 -17.54
N VAL A 23 -12.19 5.61 -17.89
CA VAL A 23 -11.31 4.50 -18.32
C VAL A 23 -10.22 4.34 -17.26
N VAL A 24 -10.12 3.15 -16.67
CA VAL A 24 -9.20 2.88 -15.55
C VAL A 24 -8.16 1.87 -15.99
N GLY A 25 -6.88 2.19 -15.75
CA GLY A 25 -5.75 1.29 -15.98
C GLY A 25 -4.88 1.17 -14.72
N PHE A 26 -4.04 0.14 -14.70
CA PHE A 26 -3.04 -0.08 -13.67
C PHE A 26 -1.68 -0.32 -14.33
N GLY A 27 -0.61 0.17 -13.74
CA GLY A 27 0.75 0.03 -14.26
C GLY A 27 1.78 0.44 -13.21
N GLY A 28 3.06 0.21 -13.51
CA GLY A 28 4.15 0.70 -12.66
C GLY A 28 4.34 2.22 -12.81
N SER A 29 4.91 2.87 -11.80
CA SER A 29 5.07 4.34 -11.74
C SER A 29 5.67 4.96 -13.01
N HIS A 30 6.74 4.36 -13.56
CA HIS A 30 7.38 4.85 -14.79
C HIS A 30 6.47 4.74 -16.02
N GLU A 31 5.71 3.65 -16.14
CA GLU A 31 4.79 3.45 -17.26
C GLU A 31 3.65 4.47 -17.18
N LEU A 32 3.08 4.65 -15.98
CA LEU A 32 2.00 5.60 -15.76
C LEU A 32 2.42 7.03 -16.11
N MET A 33 3.65 7.45 -15.76
CA MET A 33 4.18 8.76 -16.17
C MET A 33 4.31 8.91 -17.67
N ARG A 34 4.85 7.89 -18.36
CA ARG A 34 4.91 7.88 -19.82
C ARG A 34 3.51 8.00 -20.43
N GLN A 35 2.51 7.33 -19.86
CA GLN A 35 1.13 7.37 -20.36
C GLN A 35 0.52 8.77 -20.23
N VAL A 36 0.79 9.51 -19.14
CA VAL A 36 0.36 10.92 -19.00
C VAL A 36 1.08 11.83 -20.00
N GLN A 37 2.41 11.73 -20.07
CA GLN A 37 3.21 12.54 -20.99
C GLN A 37 2.80 12.37 -22.45
N THR A 38 2.42 11.14 -22.83
CA THR A 38 1.99 10.80 -24.20
C THR A 38 0.49 10.92 -24.42
N ARG A 39 -0.26 11.47 -23.44
CA ARG A 39 -1.73 11.63 -23.46
C ARG A 39 -2.49 10.32 -23.71
N GLN A 40 -1.92 9.18 -23.29
CA GLN A 40 -2.61 7.89 -23.22
C GLN A 40 -3.51 7.80 -21.98
N GLN A 41 -3.19 8.57 -20.94
CA GLN A 41 -4.00 8.77 -19.74
C GLN A 41 -4.09 10.26 -19.44
N ASP A 42 -5.24 10.71 -18.93
CA ASP A 42 -5.43 12.11 -18.53
C ASP A 42 -4.87 12.39 -17.13
N LEU A 43 -4.97 11.41 -16.22
CA LEU A 43 -4.57 11.51 -14.82
C LEU A 43 -3.98 10.19 -14.33
N VAL A 44 -3.05 10.28 -13.38
CA VAL A 44 -2.46 9.14 -12.68
C VAL A 44 -2.47 9.40 -11.18
N LEU A 45 -2.75 8.35 -10.40
CA LEU A 45 -2.67 8.35 -8.95
C LEU A 45 -1.57 7.38 -8.52
N ASP A 46 -0.61 7.87 -7.73
CA ASP A 46 0.48 7.05 -7.17
C ASP A 46 0.72 7.40 -5.69
N PHE A 47 1.41 6.51 -4.96
CA PHE A 47 1.70 6.61 -3.53
C PHE A 47 3.04 7.24 -3.21
N THR A 48 4.01 7.09 -4.11
CA THR A 48 5.30 7.74 -3.98
C THR A 48 5.29 9.04 -4.76
N PRO A 49 5.99 10.09 -4.29
CA PRO A 49 6.27 11.24 -5.12
C PRO A 49 6.88 10.72 -6.42
N LEU A 50 6.15 10.92 -7.51
CA LEU A 50 6.64 10.58 -8.82
C LEU A 50 7.87 11.46 -9.10
N PRO A 51 8.89 10.95 -9.79
CA PRO A 51 10.03 11.78 -10.16
C PRO A 51 9.52 13.04 -10.90
N PRO A 52 10.16 14.21 -10.74
CA PRO A 52 9.82 15.36 -11.55
C PRO A 52 9.95 14.99 -13.03
N HIS A 53 8.87 15.18 -13.79
CA HIS A 53 8.82 14.86 -15.21
C HIS A 53 8.40 16.09 -15.99
N GLU A 54 9.12 16.39 -17.07
CA GLU A 54 8.79 17.51 -17.94
C GLU A 54 7.37 17.33 -18.51
N GLY A 55 6.56 18.38 -18.41
CA GLY A 55 5.17 18.39 -18.88
C GLY A 55 4.17 17.64 -17.99
N VAL A 56 4.56 17.22 -16.78
CA VAL A 56 3.65 16.60 -15.80
C VAL A 56 3.69 17.38 -14.50
N ASP A 57 2.57 18.00 -14.16
CA ASP A 57 2.37 18.60 -12.84
C ASP A 57 1.96 17.52 -11.84
N THR A 58 2.49 17.62 -10.61
CA THR A 58 2.18 16.65 -9.54
C THR A 58 1.68 17.37 -8.31
N GLU A 59 0.63 16.84 -7.69
CA GLU A 59 0.05 17.37 -6.47
C GLU A 59 -0.16 16.26 -5.44
N SER A 60 0.16 16.56 -4.18
CA SER A 60 -0.08 15.65 -3.07
C SER A 60 -1.54 15.76 -2.61
N LEU A 61 -2.37 14.82 -3.03
CA LEU A 61 -3.79 14.81 -2.66
C LEU A 61 -4.02 14.39 -1.20
N LEU A 62 -3.29 13.36 -0.73
CA LEU A 62 -3.52 12.73 0.56
C LEU A 62 -2.19 12.28 1.19
N ARG A 63 -2.11 12.36 2.52
CA ARG A 63 -1.03 11.74 3.30
C ARG A 63 -1.61 10.61 4.14
N MET A 64 -1.21 9.38 3.82
CA MET A 64 -1.67 8.19 4.53
C MET A 64 -0.66 7.76 5.59
N SER A 65 -1.18 7.32 6.74
CA SER A 65 -0.37 6.62 7.72
C SER A 65 -0.20 5.16 7.32
N PHE A 66 0.93 4.57 7.71
CA PHE A 66 1.11 3.12 7.66
C PHE A 66 0.61 2.50 8.95
N VAL A 67 -0.05 1.35 8.83
CA VAL A 67 -0.54 0.54 9.94
C VAL A 67 0.08 -0.85 9.88
N VAL A 68 0.17 -1.48 11.05
CA VAL A 68 0.49 -2.90 11.14
C VAL A 68 -0.82 -3.69 11.07
N ILE A 69 -0.91 -4.64 10.14
CA ILE A 69 -2.03 -5.56 10.04
C ILE A 69 -1.54 -6.91 10.54
N ALA A 70 -2.11 -7.38 11.64
CA ALA A 70 -1.79 -8.68 12.22
C ALA A 70 -2.86 -9.70 11.82
N GLY A 71 -2.42 -10.86 11.31
CA GLY A 71 -3.28 -12.00 11.11
C GLY A 71 -3.83 -12.51 12.45
N PRO A 72 -5.02 -13.14 12.44
CA PRO A 72 -5.58 -13.75 13.64
C PRO A 72 -4.58 -14.78 14.20
N ASP A 73 -4.52 -14.87 15.52
CA ASP A 73 -3.64 -15.79 16.25
C ASP A 73 -2.12 -15.63 16.04
N SER A 74 -1.68 -14.59 15.33
CA SER A 74 -0.27 -14.21 15.28
C SER A 74 0.27 -13.91 16.68
N ALA A 75 1.58 -14.12 16.89
CA ALA A 75 2.21 -13.81 18.17
C ALA A 75 1.99 -12.34 18.55
N LEU A 76 2.08 -11.44 17.56
CA LEU A 76 1.78 -10.01 17.72
C LEU A 76 0.33 -9.76 18.19
N ALA A 77 -0.66 -10.36 17.53
CA ALA A 77 -2.07 -10.20 17.91
C ALA A 77 -2.37 -10.75 19.33
N LYS A 78 -1.70 -11.83 19.72
CA LYS A 78 -1.86 -12.44 21.06
C LYS A 78 -1.19 -11.63 22.16
N ALA A 79 -0.01 -11.06 21.91
CA ALA A 79 0.71 -10.24 22.87
C ALA A 79 0.02 -8.87 23.08
N HIS A 80 -0.65 -8.36 22.06
CA HIS A 80 -1.20 -7.01 22.04
C HIS A 80 -2.65 -6.96 21.52
N PRO A 81 -3.60 -7.66 22.15
CA PRO A 81 -4.97 -7.83 21.62
C PRO A 81 -5.78 -6.54 21.54
N SER A 82 -5.43 -5.53 22.35
CA SER A 82 -6.13 -4.24 22.43
C SER A 82 -5.26 -3.02 22.08
N ARG A 83 -3.97 -3.23 21.79
CA ARG A 83 -3.02 -2.14 21.56
C ARG A 83 -3.30 -1.51 20.20
N ARG A 84 -3.52 -0.19 20.20
CA ARG A 84 -3.86 0.60 18.99
C ARG A 84 -2.64 1.25 18.33
N SER A 85 -1.48 1.22 18.99
CA SER A 85 -0.22 1.78 18.52
C SER A 85 0.92 0.80 18.75
N LEU A 86 1.84 0.70 17.79
CA LEU A 86 3.02 -0.17 17.88
C LEU A 86 4.25 0.61 17.46
N ASP A 87 5.35 0.34 18.13
CA ASP A 87 6.66 0.77 17.68
C ASP A 87 7.19 -0.25 16.66
N VAL A 88 8.01 0.19 15.71
CA VAL A 88 8.63 -0.72 14.71
C VAL A 88 9.39 -1.85 15.40
N LYS A 89 9.99 -1.58 16.57
CA LYS A 89 10.72 -2.55 17.38
C LYS A 89 9.85 -3.69 17.92
N ASP A 90 8.53 -3.47 18.07
CA ASP A 90 7.59 -4.52 18.49
C ASP A 90 7.48 -5.64 17.42
N LEU A 91 7.97 -5.41 16.20
CA LEU A 91 7.96 -6.39 15.11
C LEU A 91 9.18 -7.32 15.11
N GLN A 92 10.11 -7.16 16.04
CA GLN A 92 11.29 -8.00 16.13
C GLN A 92 10.93 -9.49 16.20
N GLY A 93 11.50 -10.28 15.28
CA GLY A 93 11.31 -11.73 15.19
C GLY A 93 9.91 -12.17 14.73
N GLN A 94 8.99 -11.24 14.40
CA GLN A 94 7.66 -11.60 13.93
C GLN A 94 7.72 -12.28 12.55
N ARG A 95 6.76 -13.17 12.29
CA ARG A 95 6.50 -13.69 10.95
C ARG A 95 5.88 -12.56 10.12
N PHE A 96 6.46 -12.26 8.97
CA PHE A 96 6.11 -11.07 8.19
C PHE A 96 5.80 -11.42 6.74
N VAL A 97 4.65 -10.96 6.26
CA VAL A 97 4.31 -10.99 4.84
C VAL A 97 4.65 -9.62 4.29
N ASP A 98 5.59 -9.55 3.35
CA ASP A 98 5.97 -8.28 2.74
C ASP A 98 5.25 -8.06 1.40
N TRP A 99 5.41 -6.87 0.83
CA TRP A 99 5.00 -6.60 -0.54
C TRP A 99 6.07 -7.09 -1.52
N LEU A 100 5.75 -7.11 -2.81
CA LEU A 100 6.76 -7.40 -3.82
C LEU A 100 7.92 -6.37 -3.75
N ARG A 101 9.08 -6.75 -4.26
CA ARG A 101 10.29 -5.90 -4.18
C ARG A 101 10.19 -4.61 -4.98
N ASP A 102 9.49 -4.71 -6.11
CA ASP A 102 9.15 -3.63 -7.01
C ASP A 102 7.93 -2.84 -6.56
N ASP A 103 7.21 -3.31 -5.53
CA ASP A 103 6.15 -2.55 -4.89
C ASP A 103 6.75 -1.49 -3.93
N PRO A 104 6.28 -0.23 -4.00
CA PRO A 104 6.82 0.86 -3.18
C PRO A 104 6.73 0.59 -1.67
N TYR A 105 5.76 -0.20 -1.20
CA TYR A 105 5.63 -0.54 0.22
C TYR A 105 6.73 -1.52 0.66
N GLY A 106 7.15 -2.45 -0.20
CA GLY A 106 8.19 -3.43 0.14
C GLY A 106 9.54 -2.74 0.36
N GLY A 107 9.88 -1.79 -0.52
CA GLY A 107 11.05 -0.93 -0.35
C GLY A 107 10.97 -0.09 0.94
N ALA A 108 9.81 0.52 1.21
CA ALA A 108 9.60 1.31 2.42
C ALA A 108 9.71 0.48 3.72
N ASN A 109 9.21 -0.77 3.71
CA ASN A 109 9.31 -1.69 4.85
C ASN A 109 10.76 -2.09 5.12
N SER A 110 11.50 -2.44 4.06
CA SER A 110 12.92 -2.76 4.16
C SER A 110 13.74 -1.61 4.76
N ALA A 111 13.52 -0.38 4.27
CA ALA A 111 14.17 0.81 4.80
C ALA A 111 13.81 1.07 6.28
N ARG A 112 12.53 0.89 6.64
CA ARG A 112 12.03 1.07 8.01
C ARG A 112 12.70 0.09 8.99
N PHE A 113 12.83 -1.18 8.62
CA PHE A 113 13.49 -2.19 9.43
C PHE A 113 14.99 -1.92 9.58
N ALA A 114 15.67 -1.59 8.49
CA ALA A 114 17.09 -1.25 8.52
C ALA A 114 17.38 -0.05 9.45
N ALA A 115 16.57 1.02 9.35
CA ALA A 115 16.73 2.22 10.17
C ALA A 115 16.54 1.97 11.68
N HIS A 116 15.80 0.94 12.06
CA HIS A 116 15.47 0.63 13.46
C HIS A 116 16.20 -0.61 14.00
N GLY A 117 17.06 -1.24 13.19
CA GLY A 117 17.76 -2.48 13.55
C GLY A 117 16.80 -3.65 13.80
N VAL A 118 15.65 -3.67 13.15
CA VAL A 118 14.62 -4.69 13.33
C VAL A 118 14.80 -5.80 12.30
N SER A 119 14.70 -7.05 12.74
CA SER A 119 14.70 -8.22 11.86
C SER A 119 13.39 -8.97 12.01
N VAL A 120 12.75 -9.28 10.88
CA VAL A 120 11.54 -10.09 10.80
C VAL A 120 11.84 -11.41 10.10
N THR A 121 10.99 -12.42 10.29
CA THR A 121 11.04 -13.65 9.49
C THR A 121 10.09 -13.50 8.31
N GLU A 122 10.62 -13.21 7.12
CA GLU A 122 9.82 -13.16 5.89
C GLU A 122 9.22 -14.55 5.60
N VAL A 123 7.88 -14.64 5.49
CA VAL A 123 7.16 -15.90 5.24
C VAL A 123 6.41 -15.92 3.91
N GLY A 124 6.35 -14.79 3.21
CA GLY A 124 5.70 -14.66 1.92
C GLY A 124 5.71 -13.22 1.43
N ARG A 125 5.34 -13.05 0.16
CA ARG A 125 5.19 -11.75 -0.48
C ARG A 125 3.88 -11.65 -1.24
N VAL A 126 3.32 -10.44 -1.36
CA VAL A 126 2.06 -10.19 -2.06
C VAL A 126 2.13 -8.97 -2.97
N GLU A 127 1.37 -9.03 -4.05
CA GLU A 127 1.15 -7.94 -5.01
C GLU A 127 -0.14 -7.15 -4.73
N SER A 128 -1.04 -7.71 -3.93
CA SER A 128 -2.37 -7.14 -3.72
C SER A 128 -2.88 -7.39 -2.31
N PHE A 129 -3.72 -6.46 -1.85
CA PHE A 129 -4.43 -6.61 -0.59
C PHE A 129 -5.40 -7.80 -0.57
N LEU A 130 -5.87 -8.27 -1.74
CA LEU A 130 -6.75 -9.43 -1.81
C LEU A 130 -6.03 -10.68 -1.30
N HIS A 131 -4.80 -10.89 -1.76
CA HIS A 131 -3.97 -12.02 -1.35
C HIS A 131 -3.37 -11.83 0.05
N LEU A 132 -3.11 -10.57 0.44
CA LEU A 132 -2.52 -10.24 1.73
C LEU A 132 -3.25 -10.90 2.91
N TYR A 133 -4.57 -10.72 3.01
CA TYR A 133 -5.32 -11.19 4.17
C TYR A 133 -5.29 -12.72 4.32
N GLU A 134 -5.30 -13.46 3.21
CA GLU A 134 -5.19 -14.92 3.23
C GLU A 134 -3.80 -15.38 3.69
N LEU A 135 -2.73 -14.71 3.22
CA LEU A 135 -1.38 -15.04 3.70
C LEU A 135 -1.19 -14.72 5.18
N LEU A 136 -1.71 -13.58 5.66
CA LEU A 136 -1.62 -13.21 7.07
C LEU A 136 -2.29 -14.25 7.97
N ARG A 137 -3.46 -14.76 7.57
CA ARG A 137 -4.18 -15.83 8.28
C ARG A 137 -3.41 -17.14 8.23
N ALA A 138 -3.00 -17.58 7.04
CA ALA A 138 -2.34 -18.87 6.85
C ALA A 138 -1.01 -18.97 7.61
N TYR A 139 -0.21 -17.91 7.56
CA TYR A 139 1.12 -17.88 8.20
C TYR A 139 1.13 -17.35 9.63
N LYS A 140 -0.04 -16.91 10.15
CA LYS A 140 -0.16 -16.25 11.46
C LYS A 140 0.86 -15.11 11.58
N ALA A 141 0.91 -14.29 10.53
CA ALA A 141 1.93 -13.29 10.30
C ALA A 141 1.35 -11.87 10.46
N CYS A 142 2.21 -10.86 10.39
CA CYS A 142 1.81 -9.47 10.25
C CYS A 142 2.39 -8.85 8.97
N THR A 143 1.90 -7.67 8.60
CA THR A 143 2.50 -6.82 7.57
C THR A 143 2.45 -5.36 7.99
N ILE A 144 3.14 -4.49 7.25
CA ILE A 144 2.96 -3.04 7.28
C ILE A 144 2.36 -2.61 5.93
N ALA A 145 1.26 -1.87 5.98
CA ALA A 145 0.52 -1.41 4.81
C ALA A 145 -0.06 -0.01 5.02
N PRO A 146 -0.40 0.74 3.95
CA PRO A 146 -1.18 1.97 4.08
C PRO A 146 -2.51 1.74 4.79
N ASP A 147 -2.93 2.68 5.63
CA ASP A 147 -4.24 2.65 6.28
C ASP A 147 -5.34 3.04 5.30
N VAL A 148 -5.98 2.03 4.72
CA VAL A 148 -7.06 2.19 3.72
C VAL A 148 -8.45 2.20 4.35
N ARG A 149 -8.57 2.33 5.68
CA ARG A 149 -9.88 2.45 6.32
C ARG A 149 -10.51 3.79 5.94
N PRO A 150 -11.85 3.85 5.74
CA PRO A 150 -12.54 5.11 5.57
C PRO A 150 -12.26 6.01 6.77
N THR A 151 -11.79 7.23 6.51
CA THR A 151 -11.70 8.31 7.51
C THR A 151 -13.05 8.94 7.75
#